data_AF-A0A914QYL8-F1
#
_entry.id   AF-A0A914QYL8-F1
#
_cell.length_a   1.000
_cell.length_b   1.000
_cell.length_c   1.000
_cell.angle_alpha   90.00
_cell.angle_beta   90.00
_cell.angle_gamma   90.00
#
_symmetry.space_group_name_H-M   'P 1'
#
loop_
_entity.id
_entity.type
_entity.pdbx_description
1 polymer ?
#
loop_
_entity_poly.entity_id
_entity_poly.type
_entity_poly.pdbx_seq_one_letter_code
_entity_poly.pdbx_strand_id
1 'polypeptide(L)'
;MSAKVPISDTPLGSKKASVTSLPSNTSKKSAKISLQFAEKLAAMKLERERMKNLAKWENLKPILETIKSYSYVLALIVLMAWSLCYHSWSTFVMLILSFVIWMHPNSQHFYYQIATFIVAYAEILLVCQFAFSLPFTQEELPDEKPGFLRQLGLEKPRNNAPVFDILLKSLFNLAFWYALKQKFIQQRTPKAGTMEALEKPKIVVSADPEKKSVSVALSEPEKLPLIERIKAHISNFWIFLLLILLLSISLYNPVVFYRVGYMTFFLVFLSFFVISFPLWRKMLERFWMIMIGYCILVITLIYTYQFHGIPELYSDYLGMSYPV
;
A
#
# COMPACT_ATOMS: atom_id res chain seq x y z
N MET A 1 18.03 -23.91 116.73
CA MET A 1 16.81 -24.65 117.12
C MET A 1 15.60 -23.96 116.50
N SER A 2 14.68 -24.73 115.89
CA SER A 2 13.30 -24.43 115.45
C SER A 2 12.64 -23.14 115.97
N ALA A 3 11.73 -22.41 115.29
CA ALA A 3 10.90 -22.68 114.11
C ALA A 3 10.15 -21.40 113.60
N LYS A 4 9.53 -21.51 112.41
CA LYS A 4 8.20 -20.98 111.95
C LYS A 4 7.96 -19.44 111.82
N VAL A 5 7.80 -18.80 110.62
CA VAL A 5 6.66 -18.77 109.60
C VAL A 5 5.58 -17.68 109.94
N PRO A 6 4.81 -17.00 109.02
CA PRO A 6 5.00 -16.49 107.62
C PRO A 6 4.24 -15.13 107.28
N ILE A 7 4.08 -14.81 105.97
CA ILE A 7 3.02 -14.03 105.21
C ILE A 7 3.11 -12.49 105.06
N SER A 8 3.35 -12.00 103.83
CA SER A 8 2.29 -11.54 102.90
C SER A 8 2.90 -11.00 101.60
N ASP A 9 2.47 -11.58 100.47
CA ASP A 9 2.95 -11.28 99.13
C ASP A 9 2.07 -10.22 98.46
N THR A 10 2.69 -9.12 98.02
CA THR A 10 2.16 -8.20 97.00
C THR A 10 3.21 -8.09 95.90
N PRO A 11 2.90 -8.37 94.62
CA PRO A 11 3.93 -8.42 93.61
C PRO A 11 4.22 -7.04 93.02
N LEU A 12 5.52 -6.76 92.99
CA LEU A 12 6.21 -5.83 92.09
C LEU A 12 5.72 -5.93 90.65
N GLY A 13 5.86 -4.81 89.93
CA GLY A 13 6.21 -4.90 88.52
C GLY A 13 5.74 -3.75 87.65
N SER A 14 6.36 -2.58 87.81
CA SER A 14 6.25 -1.52 86.81
C SER A 14 6.80 -2.02 85.46
N LYS A 15 6.04 -1.87 84.37
CA LYS A 15 6.63 -1.66 83.04
C LYS A 15 5.68 -0.86 82.15
N LYS A 16 6.32 0.05 81.43
CA LYS A 16 5.81 1.23 80.72
C LYS A 16 4.80 0.95 79.61
N ALA A 17 3.97 1.98 79.44
CA ALA A 17 3.50 2.58 78.20
C ALA A 17 2.67 1.72 77.25
N SER A 18 1.38 2.07 77.14
CA SER A 18 0.71 2.37 75.87
C SER A 18 -0.72 2.81 76.15
N VAL A 19 -1.32 3.49 75.18
CA VAL A 19 -2.68 4.03 75.13
C VAL A 19 -2.77 5.50 75.56
N THR A 20 -2.45 6.39 74.63
CA THR A 20 -3.10 7.70 74.53
C THR A 20 -3.72 7.79 73.14
N SER A 21 -5.04 7.63 73.11
CA SER A 21 -5.90 7.81 71.95
C SER A 21 -6.29 9.28 71.82
N LEU A 22 -5.93 9.90 70.70
CA LEU A 22 -6.58 11.10 70.13
C LEU A 22 -6.12 11.26 68.66
N PRO A 23 -7.00 11.17 67.65
CA PRO A 23 -6.63 11.52 66.28
C PRO A 23 -6.65 13.05 66.14
N SER A 24 -5.50 13.75 66.15
CA SER A 24 -4.60 13.97 65.02
C SER A 24 -5.04 15.10 64.04
N ASN A 25 -5.04 16.35 64.51
CA ASN A 25 -5.08 17.55 63.65
C ASN A 25 -3.86 17.61 62.69
N THR A 26 -2.72 17.09 63.14
CA THR A 26 -1.54 16.81 62.32
C THR A 26 -1.77 15.74 61.24
N SER A 27 -2.64 14.75 61.45
CA SER A 27 -2.98 13.74 60.45
C SER A 27 -3.86 14.30 59.33
N LYS A 28 -4.86 15.13 59.66
CA LYS A 28 -5.69 15.80 58.63
C LYS A 28 -4.86 16.76 57.75
N LYS A 29 -3.92 17.50 58.35
CA LYS A 29 -3.00 18.38 57.61
C LYS A 29 -2.02 17.56 56.75
N SER A 30 -1.48 16.48 57.28
CA SER A 30 -0.60 15.54 56.56
C SER A 30 -1.34 14.88 55.38
N ALA A 31 -2.60 14.46 55.57
CA ALA A 31 -3.45 13.90 54.54
C ALA A 31 -3.78 14.91 53.43
N LYS A 32 -3.96 16.19 53.77
CA LYS A 32 -4.21 17.24 52.77
C LYS A 32 -2.95 17.53 51.93
N ILE A 33 -1.77 17.50 52.55
CA ILE A 33 -0.48 17.67 51.85
C ILE A 33 -0.19 16.45 50.95
N SER A 34 -0.44 15.23 51.43
CA SER A 34 -0.24 14.03 50.61
C SER A 34 -1.21 13.97 49.42
N LEU A 35 -2.45 14.45 49.60
CA LEU A 35 -3.44 14.55 48.53
C LEU A 35 -3.03 15.62 47.50
N GLN A 36 -2.58 16.81 47.93
CA GLN A 36 -2.04 17.82 47.02
C GLN A 36 -0.78 17.35 46.28
N PHE A 37 0.08 16.57 46.94
CA PHE A 37 1.26 15.97 46.32
C PHE A 37 0.86 14.91 45.29
N ALA A 38 -0.14 14.07 45.61
CA ALA A 38 -0.69 13.07 44.70
C ALA A 38 -1.33 13.71 43.45
N GLU A 39 -2.09 14.80 43.59
CA GLU A 39 -2.65 15.56 42.47
C GLU A 39 -1.56 16.16 41.58
N LYS A 40 -0.52 16.76 42.17
CA LYS A 40 0.63 17.27 41.39
C LYS A 40 1.37 16.15 40.66
N LEU A 41 1.51 14.98 41.28
CA LEU A 41 2.13 13.80 40.65
C LEU A 41 1.27 13.25 39.51
N ALA A 42 -0.06 13.25 39.66
CA ALA A 42 -0.99 12.85 38.62
C ALA A 42 -0.95 13.83 37.44
N ALA A 43 -0.95 15.14 37.71
CA ALA A 43 -0.82 16.17 36.68
C ALA A 43 0.51 16.07 35.92
N MET A 44 1.63 15.85 36.63
CA MET A 44 2.95 15.66 36.01
C MET A 44 3.01 14.38 35.16
N LYS A 45 2.35 13.29 35.59
CA LYS A 45 2.25 12.05 34.79
C LYS A 45 1.44 12.30 33.51
N LEU A 46 0.31 13.01 33.60
CA LEU A 46 -0.53 13.36 32.45
C LEU A 46 0.22 14.21 31.42
N GLU A 47 0.96 15.23 31.87
CA GLU A 47 1.78 16.06 30.98
C GLU A 47 2.88 15.24 30.31
N ARG A 48 3.55 14.35 31.05
CA ARG A 48 4.56 13.46 30.47
C ARG A 48 3.96 12.54 29.41
N GLU A 49 2.75 12.02 29.59
CA GLU A 49 2.05 11.24 28.56
C GLU A 49 1.64 12.07 27.35
N ARG A 50 1.16 13.30 27.55
CA ARG A 50 0.88 14.24 26.45
C ARG A 50 2.15 14.54 25.65
N MET A 51 3.27 14.82 26.31
CA MET A 51 4.55 15.07 25.65
C MET A 51 5.05 13.86 24.86
N LYS A 52 4.89 12.64 25.41
CA LYS A 52 5.18 11.40 24.67
C LYS A 52 4.29 11.24 23.44
N ASN A 53 2.99 11.52 23.56
CA ASN A 53 2.06 11.45 22.44
C ASN A 53 2.37 12.51 21.37
N LEU A 54 2.72 13.75 21.76
CA LEU A 54 3.12 14.82 20.85
C LEU A 54 4.40 14.47 20.10
N ALA A 55 5.43 14.00 20.79
CA ALA A 55 6.67 13.53 20.15
C ALA A 55 6.43 12.32 19.24
N LYS A 56 5.54 11.39 19.63
CA LYS A 56 5.11 10.28 18.78
C LYS A 56 4.43 10.79 17.51
N TRP A 57 3.50 11.75 17.62
CA TRP A 57 2.85 12.36 16.46
C TRP A 57 3.84 13.09 15.56
N GLU A 58 4.82 13.79 16.13
CA GLU A 58 5.87 14.50 15.39
C GLU A 58 6.76 13.53 14.60
N ASN A 59 7.16 12.41 15.20
CA ASN A 59 7.92 11.36 14.52
C ASN A 59 7.07 10.60 13.47
N LEU A 60 5.75 10.55 13.64
CA LEU A 60 4.83 9.89 12.69
C LEU A 60 4.46 10.77 11.50
N LYS A 61 4.55 12.10 11.61
CA LYS A 61 4.28 13.03 10.50
C LYS A 61 5.06 12.71 9.22
N PRO A 62 6.40 12.56 9.22
CA PRO A 62 7.17 12.28 8.00
C PRO A 62 6.81 10.90 7.41
N ILE A 63 6.54 9.91 8.27
CA ILE A 63 6.09 8.57 7.84
C ILE A 63 4.73 8.67 7.16
N LEU A 64 3.80 9.44 7.75
CA LEU A 64 2.47 9.65 7.19
C LEU A 64 2.52 10.44 5.88
N GLU A 65 3.43 11.40 5.75
CA GLU A 65 3.69 12.12 4.48
C GLU A 65 4.27 11.21 3.39
N THR A 66 5.15 10.30 3.78
CA THR A 66 5.72 9.28 2.88
C THR A 66 4.63 8.31 2.41
N ILE A 67 3.85 7.75 3.34
CA ILE A 67 2.66 6.94 3.03
C ILE A 67 1.71 7.74 2.15
N LYS A 68 1.64 9.07 2.36
CA LYS A 68 0.76 9.90 1.56
C LYS A 68 1.18 9.91 0.08
N SER A 69 2.47 10.08 -0.16
CA SER A 69 3.06 10.08 -1.49
C SER A 69 2.87 8.75 -2.23
N TYR A 70 3.03 7.62 -1.55
CA TYR A 70 2.99 6.28 -2.16
C TYR A 70 1.61 5.59 -2.18
N SER A 71 0.60 6.22 -1.60
CA SER A 71 -0.76 5.67 -1.54
C SER A 71 -1.38 5.28 -2.88
N TYR A 72 -1.12 6.04 -3.95
CA TYR A 72 -1.67 5.74 -5.27
C TYR A 72 -1.10 4.42 -5.81
N VAL A 73 0.18 4.12 -5.50
CA VAL A 73 0.81 2.84 -5.86
C VAL A 73 0.11 1.70 -5.15
N LEU A 74 -0.15 1.86 -3.85
CA LEU A 74 -0.91 0.87 -3.08
C LEU A 74 -2.32 0.65 -3.66
N ALA A 75 -3.01 1.73 -4.04
CA ALA A 75 -4.32 1.64 -4.67
C ALA A 75 -4.28 0.91 -6.02
N LEU A 76 -3.26 1.14 -6.85
CA LEU A 76 -3.06 0.42 -8.11
C LEU A 76 -2.74 -1.07 -7.88
N ILE A 77 -1.98 -1.40 -6.83
CA ILE A 77 -1.72 -2.80 -6.45
C ILE A 77 -3.02 -3.48 -6.01
N VAL A 78 -3.83 -2.82 -5.19
CA VAL A 78 -5.16 -3.33 -4.78
C VAL A 78 -6.07 -3.52 -6.01
N LEU A 79 -6.02 -2.59 -6.97
CA LEU A 79 -6.75 -2.69 -8.23
C LEU A 79 -6.36 -3.93 -9.04
N MET A 80 -5.05 -4.20 -9.15
CA MET A 80 -4.54 -5.40 -9.81
C MET A 80 -4.94 -6.67 -9.03
N ALA A 81 -4.78 -6.67 -7.70
CA ALA A 81 -5.13 -7.81 -6.86
C ALA A 81 -6.61 -8.18 -6.97
N TRP A 82 -7.52 -7.19 -6.91
CA TRP A 82 -8.95 -7.41 -7.14
C TRP A 82 -9.17 -8.14 -8.46
N SER A 83 -8.54 -7.65 -9.54
CA SER A 83 -8.77 -8.18 -10.87
C SER A 83 -8.25 -9.60 -11.11
N LEU A 84 -7.26 -10.02 -10.34
CA LEU A 84 -6.71 -11.38 -10.36
C LEU A 84 -7.52 -12.33 -9.46
N CYS A 85 -7.99 -11.87 -8.30
CA CYS A 85 -8.78 -12.69 -7.38
C CYS A 85 -10.17 -13.00 -7.91
N TYR A 86 -10.79 -12.05 -8.62
CA TYR A 86 -12.12 -12.21 -9.21
C TYR A 86 -12.01 -12.13 -10.72
N HIS A 87 -11.87 -13.27 -11.38
CA HIS A 87 -11.76 -13.34 -12.83
C HIS A 87 -13.10 -13.02 -13.51
N SER A 88 -13.20 -11.91 -14.24
CA SER A 88 -14.43 -11.47 -14.92
C SER A 88 -14.17 -10.37 -15.96
N TRP A 89 -15.08 -10.15 -16.92
CA TRP A 89 -14.93 -9.06 -17.88
C TRP A 89 -14.96 -7.67 -17.23
N SER A 90 -15.69 -7.53 -16.13
CA SER A 90 -15.76 -6.28 -15.38
C SER A 90 -14.43 -5.93 -14.69
N THR A 91 -13.74 -6.95 -14.18
CA THR A 91 -12.45 -6.78 -13.52
C THR A 91 -11.28 -6.73 -14.49
N PHE A 92 -11.43 -7.28 -15.70
CA PHE A 92 -10.51 -7.06 -16.81
C PHE A 92 -10.33 -5.57 -17.14
N VAL A 93 -11.42 -4.80 -17.15
CA VAL A 93 -11.36 -3.34 -17.37
C VAL A 93 -10.52 -2.66 -16.28
N MET A 94 -10.66 -3.08 -15.01
CA MET A 94 -9.86 -2.56 -13.88
C MET A 94 -8.37 -2.87 -14.05
N LEU A 95 -8.05 -4.07 -14.54
CA LEU A 95 -6.68 -4.50 -14.80
C LEU A 95 -6.02 -3.64 -15.88
N ILE A 96 -6.69 -3.44 -17.01
CA ILE A 96 -6.21 -2.57 -18.09
C ILE A 96 -6.04 -1.14 -17.59
N LEU A 97 -7.03 -0.60 -16.87
CA LEU A 97 -6.95 0.75 -16.32
C LEU A 97 -5.73 0.90 -15.39
N SER A 98 -5.45 -0.09 -14.54
CA SER A 98 -4.26 -0.07 -13.67
C SER A 98 -2.98 0.05 -14.48
N PHE A 99 -2.82 -0.77 -15.52
CA PHE A 99 -1.63 -0.73 -16.38
C PHE A 99 -1.52 0.57 -17.19
N VAL A 100 -2.62 1.09 -17.72
CA VAL A 100 -2.63 2.37 -18.44
C VAL A 100 -2.22 3.52 -17.52
N ILE A 101 -2.69 3.52 -16.27
CA ILE A 101 -2.29 4.54 -15.29
C ILE A 101 -0.80 4.43 -14.95
N TRP A 102 -0.30 3.20 -14.80
CA TRP A 102 1.10 2.95 -14.46
C TRP A 102 2.07 3.30 -15.60
N MET A 103 1.62 3.18 -16.85
CA MET A 103 2.40 3.57 -18.04
C MET A 103 2.58 5.09 -18.15
N HIS A 104 1.66 5.89 -17.62
CA HIS A 104 1.70 7.33 -17.78
C HIS A 104 2.93 7.95 -17.06
N PRO A 105 3.74 8.81 -17.70
CA PRO A 105 4.96 9.38 -17.12
C PRO A 105 4.75 10.10 -15.78
N ASN A 106 3.57 10.67 -15.58
CA ASN A 106 3.13 11.23 -14.31
C ASN A 106 1.90 10.45 -13.80
N SER A 107 2.14 9.18 -13.43
CA SER A 107 1.10 8.23 -13.02
C SER A 107 0.31 8.70 -11.80
N GLN A 108 0.95 9.39 -10.85
CA GLN A 108 0.29 9.96 -9.67
C GLN A 108 -0.75 11.02 -10.05
N HIS A 109 -0.38 11.99 -10.90
CA HIS A 109 -1.32 13.04 -11.31
C HIS A 109 -2.48 12.46 -12.14
N PHE A 110 -2.17 11.56 -13.07
CA PHE A 110 -3.16 10.91 -13.91
C PHE A 110 -4.12 10.02 -13.08
N TYR A 111 -3.59 9.28 -12.11
CA TYR A 111 -4.40 8.57 -11.13
C TYR A 111 -5.35 9.52 -10.41
N TYR A 112 -4.89 10.67 -9.90
CA TYR A 112 -5.80 11.60 -9.22
C TYR A 112 -6.87 12.18 -10.14
N GLN A 113 -6.60 12.39 -11.43
CA GLN A 113 -7.63 12.78 -12.38
C GLN A 113 -8.72 11.70 -12.52
N ILE A 114 -8.30 10.45 -12.64
CA ILE A 114 -9.20 9.32 -12.94
C ILE A 114 -9.77 8.64 -11.69
N ALA A 115 -9.20 8.87 -10.51
CA ALA A 115 -9.55 8.17 -9.26
C ALA A 115 -11.04 8.25 -8.90
N THR A 116 -11.70 9.37 -9.20
CA THR A 116 -13.14 9.50 -8.96
C THR A 116 -13.94 8.52 -9.82
N PHE A 117 -13.53 8.30 -11.08
CA PHE A 117 -14.15 7.33 -11.98
C PHE A 117 -13.86 5.89 -11.57
N ILE A 118 -12.63 5.58 -11.11
CA ILE A 118 -12.25 4.23 -10.64
C ILE A 118 -13.10 3.84 -9.42
N VAL A 119 -13.22 4.74 -8.45
CA VAL A 119 -14.00 4.48 -7.23
C VAL A 119 -15.48 4.36 -7.57
N ALA A 120 -16.02 5.25 -8.43
CA ALA A 120 -17.41 5.16 -8.87
C ALA A 120 -17.69 3.84 -9.61
N TYR A 121 -16.78 3.41 -10.48
CA TYR A 121 -16.88 2.14 -11.18
C TYR A 121 -16.83 0.94 -10.22
N ALA A 122 -15.91 0.95 -9.24
CA ALA A 122 -15.82 -0.08 -8.21
C ALA A 122 -17.08 -0.14 -7.34
N GLU A 123 -17.65 1.01 -6.97
CA GLU A 123 -18.90 1.11 -6.21
C GLU A 123 -20.08 0.53 -7.00
N ILE A 124 -20.22 0.90 -8.27
CA ILE A 124 -21.27 0.35 -9.16
C ILE A 124 -21.12 -1.17 -9.25
N LEU A 125 -19.90 -1.67 -9.45
CA LEU A 125 -19.67 -3.11 -9.49
C LEU A 125 -20.03 -3.79 -8.17
N LEU A 126 -19.72 -3.19 -7.03
CA LEU A 126 -20.08 -3.72 -5.72
C LEU A 126 -21.59 -3.76 -5.51
N VAL A 127 -22.30 -2.70 -5.90
CA VAL A 127 -23.78 -2.63 -5.84
C VAL A 127 -24.41 -3.68 -6.76
N CYS A 128 -23.91 -3.81 -7.99
CA CYS A 128 -24.36 -4.86 -8.90
C CYS A 128 -24.15 -6.24 -8.26
N GLN A 129 -22.94 -6.54 -7.77
CA GLN A 129 -22.64 -7.83 -7.13
C GLN A 129 -23.49 -8.08 -5.89
N PHE A 130 -23.78 -7.04 -5.10
CA PHE A 130 -24.69 -7.12 -3.96
C PHE A 130 -26.12 -7.45 -4.41
N ALA A 131 -26.64 -6.76 -5.43
CA ALA A 131 -27.95 -7.02 -6.00
C ALA A 131 -28.06 -8.47 -6.49
N PHE A 132 -27.08 -8.97 -7.25
CA PHE A 132 -27.07 -10.37 -7.73
C PHE A 132 -26.85 -11.42 -6.62
N SER A 133 -26.41 -11.00 -5.43
CA SER A 133 -26.27 -11.88 -4.26
C SER A 133 -27.57 -12.03 -3.46
N LEU A 134 -28.61 -11.23 -3.75
CA LEU A 134 -29.92 -11.39 -3.14
C LEU A 134 -30.59 -12.69 -3.59
N PRO A 135 -31.38 -13.35 -2.72
CA PRO A 135 -32.01 -14.62 -3.03
C PRO A 135 -33.20 -14.41 -3.98
N PHE A 136 -32.93 -14.13 -5.26
CA PHE A 136 -33.96 -14.14 -6.29
C PHE A 136 -34.31 -15.59 -6.67
N THR A 137 -35.60 -15.91 -6.67
CA THR A 137 -36.16 -17.22 -7.06
C THR A 137 -35.91 -17.49 -8.55
N GLN A 138 -35.84 -18.77 -8.96
CA GLN A 138 -35.52 -19.19 -10.34
C GLN A 138 -36.48 -18.67 -11.43
N GLU A 139 -37.63 -18.09 -11.05
CA GLU A 139 -38.64 -17.59 -11.99
C GLU A 139 -38.32 -16.21 -12.58
N GLU A 140 -37.44 -15.42 -11.97
CA GLU A 140 -37.15 -14.04 -12.41
C GLU A 140 -35.84 -13.88 -13.20
N LEU A 141 -34.98 -14.91 -13.22
CA LEU A 141 -33.74 -14.89 -14.01
C LEU A 141 -33.45 -16.28 -14.61
N PRO A 142 -33.83 -16.53 -15.88
CA PRO A 142 -33.65 -17.84 -16.51
C PRO A 142 -32.17 -18.23 -16.63
N ASP A 143 -31.81 -19.33 -15.97
CA ASP A 143 -30.46 -19.94 -15.89
C ASP A 143 -30.05 -20.67 -17.19
N GLU A 144 -30.86 -20.65 -18.25
CA GLU A 144 -30.66 -21.50 -19.44
C GLU A 144 -29.54 -21.04 -20.39
N LYS A 145 -29.07 -19.78 -20.32
CA LYS A 145 -27.87 -19.32 -21.04
C LYS A 145 -27.02 -18.35 -20.22
N PRO A 146 -26.35 -18.79 -19.15
CA PRO A 146 -25.64 -17.92 -18.22
C PRO A 146 -24.20 -17.62 -18.65
N GLY A 147 -23.83 -17.83 -19.91
CA GLY A 147 -22.46 -17.59 -20.40
C GLY A 147 -22.02 -16.14 -20.14
N PHE A 148 -22.80 -15.17 -20.63
CA PHE A 148 -22.45 -13.75 -20.52
C PHE A 148 -22.52 -13.23 -19.09
N LEU A 149 -23.56 -13.59 -18.30
CA LEU A 149 -23.69 -13.13 -16.91
C LEU A 149 -22.60 -13.72 -16.00
N ARG A 150 -22.27 -15.01 -16.19
CA ARG A 150 -21.17 -15.67 -15.47
C ARG A 150 -19.82 -15.08 -15.87
N GLN A 151 -19.61 -14.85 -17.17
CA GLN A 151 -18.39 -14.21 -17.68
C GLN A 151 -18.25 -12.73 -17.24
N LEU A 152 -19.36 -12.02 -17.02
CA LEU A 152 -19.36 -10.65 -16.49
C LEU A 152 -18.96 -10.59 -15.01
N GLY A 153 -18.87 -11.73 -14.32
CA GLY A 153 -18.50 -11.85 -12.91
C GLY A 153 -19.69 -11.82 -11.95
N LEU A 154 -20.90 -12.05 -12.47
CA LEU A 154 -22.16 -12.10 -11.74
C LEU A 154 -22.56 -13.56 -11.53
N GLU A 155 -21.68 -14.34 -10.90
CA GLU A 155 -21.95 -15.75 -10.61
C GLU A 155 -22.80 -15.85 -9.34
N LYS A 156 -23.95 -16.54 -9.44
CA LYS A 156 -24.83 -16.82 -8.30
C LYS A 156 -24.19 -17.90 -7.42
N PRO A 157 -23.86 -17.62 -6.16
CA PRO A 157 -23.24 -18.61 -5.28
C PRO A 157 -24.27 -19.68 -4.91
N ARG A 158 -24.07 -20.90 -5.43
CA ARG A 158 -25.04 -22.01 -5.33
C ARG A 158 -25.08 -22.65 -3.94
N ASN A 159 -23.96 -22.68 -3.21
CA ASN A 159 -23.80 -23.61 -2.08
C ASN A 159 -23.37 -23.00 -0.73
N ASN A 160 -22.94 -21.74 -0.65
CA ASN A 160 -22.60 -21.09 0.62
C ASN A 160 -22.98 -19.61 0.58
N ALA A 161 -23.36 -19.05 1.74
CA ALA A 161 -23.63 -17.62 1.85
C ALA A 161 -22.36 -16.84 1.44
N PRO A 162 -22.39 -16.01 0.39
CA PRO A 162 -21.22 -15.32 -0.19
C PRO A 162 -20.71 -14.16 0.67
N VAL A 163 -20.90 -14.24 1.99
CA VAL A 163 -20.58 -13.19 2.94
C VAL A 163 -19.09 -12.89 2.90
N PHE A 164 -18.23 -13.92 2.78
CA PHE A 164 -16.78 -13.74 2.72
C PHE A 164 -16.33 -13.02 1.45
N ASP A 165 -16.87 -13.39 0.29
CA ASP A 165 -16.50 -12.75 -0.99
C ASP A 165 -16.98 -11.31 -1.03
N ILE A 166 -18.21 -11.03 -0.59
CA ILE A 166 -18.75 -9.67 -0.52
C ILE A 166 -17.97 -8.84 0.50
N LEU A 167 -17.59 -9.41 1.64
CA LEU A 167 -16.78 -8.73 2.66
C LEU A 167 -15.39 -8.40 2.14
N LEU A 168 -14.74 -9.31 1.41
CA LEU A 168 -13.43 -9.07 0.81
C LEU A 168 -13.50 -8.00 -0.30
N LYS A 169 -14.54 -8.04 -1.14
CA LYS A 169 -14.85 -7.00 -2.14
C LYS A 169 -15.12 -5.63 -1.48
N SER A 170 -15.88 -5.62 -0.39
CA SER A 170 -16.13 -4.41 0.40
C SER A 170 -14.84 -3.84 1.01
N LEU A 171 -13.95 -4.71 1.52
CA LEU A 171 -12.65 -4.30 2.06
C LEU A 171 -11.77 -3.63 1.00
N PHE A 172 -11.71 -4.18 -0.21
CA PHE A 172 -10.99 -3.54 -1.30
C PHE A 172 -11.65 -2.21 -1.74
N ASN A 173 -12.98 -2.11 -1.69
CA ASN A 173 -13.67 -0.85 -1.98
C ASN A 173 -13.38 0.22 -0.91
N LEU A 174 -13.29 -0.18 0.37
CA LEU A 174 -12.82 0.71 1.44
C LEU A 174 -11.40 1.23 1.19
N ALA A 175 -10.52 0.42 0.61
CA ALA A 175 -9.18 0.87 0.22
C ALA A 175 -9.22 1.93 -0.90
N PHE A 176 -10.13 1.80 -1.87
CA PHE A 176 -10.35 2.84 -2.90
C PHE A 176 -10.92 4.12 -2.30
N TRP A 177 -11.89 4.01 -1.39
CA TRP A 177 -12.43 5.15 -0.64
C TRP A 177 -11.36 5.88 0.17
N TYR A 178 -10.44 5.13 0.79
CA TYR A 178 -9.29 5.71 1.48
C TYR A 178 -8.36 6.45 0.51
N ALA A 179 -8.03 5.85 -0.64
CA ALA A 179 -7.22 6.49 -1.67
C ALA A 179 -7.89 7.75 -2.26
N LEU A 180 -9.22 7.77 -2.36
CA LEU A 180 -9.99 8.94 -2.79
C LEU A 180 -10.04 10.04 -1.71
N LYS A 181 -10.29 9.67 -0.45
CA LYS A 181 -10.18 10.60 0.70
C LYS A 181 -8.82 11.27 0.70
N GLN A 182 -7.79 10.50 0.42
CA GLN A 182 -6.43 10.98 0.35
C GLN A 182 -6.18 11.95 -0.82
N LYS A 183 -6.73 11.68 -2.02
CA LYS A 183 -6.78 12.66 -3.11
C LYS A 183 -7.40 13.98 -2.64
N PHE A 184 -8.54 13.93 -1.96
CA PHE A 184 -9.22 15.13 -1.46
C PHE A 184 -8.41 15.87 -0.40
N ILE A 185 -7.74 15.15 0.51
CA ILE A 185 -6.84 15.76 1.50
C ILE A 185 -5.67 16.46 0.80
N GLN A 186 -5.07 15.82 -0.21
CA GLN A 186 -3.96 16.39 -0.98
C GLN A 186 -4.38 17.64 -1.80
N GLN A 187 -5.63 17.69 -2.29
CA GLN A 187 -6.17 18.85 -3.00
C GLN A 187 -6.60 19.98 -2.05
N ARG A 188 -7.05 19.63 -0.83
CA ARG A 188 -7.47 20.58 0.21
C ARG A 188 -6.34 21.11 1.07
N THR A 189 -5.16 20.51 1.02
CA THR A 189 -3.93 21.24 1.31
C THR A 189 -3.62 22.04 0.06
N PRO A 190 -4.11 23.30 -0.09
CA PRO A 190 -3.47 24.16 -1.07
C PRO A 190 -1.99 24.15 -0.72
N LYS A 191 -1.14 24.29 -1.73
CA LYS A 191 0.24 24.68 -1.54
C LYS A 191 0.23 25.96 -0.69
N ALA A 192 0.22 25.83 0.64
CA ALA A 192 0.41 26.89 1.63
C ALA A 192 1.90 27.25 1.61
N GLY A 193 2.33 27.60 0.41
CA GLY A 193 3.66 27.57 -0.14
C GLY A 193 3.60 28.09 -1.58
N THR A 194 2.62 28.96 -1.91
CA THR A 194 2.73 29.83 -3.09
C THR A 194 3.67 31.03 -2.79
N MET A 195 4.23 31.10 -1.57
CA MET A 195 5.52 31.78 -1.31
C MET A 195 6.74 30.84 -1.34
N GLU A 196 6.54 29.52 -1.49
CA GLU A 196 7.57 28.51 -1.79
C GLU A 196 7.47 28.01 -3.25
N ALA A 197 6.69 28.70 -4.09
CA ALA A 197 6.59 28.44 -5.51
C ALA A 197 7.83 28.92 -6.30
N LEU A 198 8.89 29.33 -5.61
CA LEU A 198 10.24 29.51 -6.15
C LEU A 198 11.14 28.27 -5.94
N GLU A 199 10.59 27.12 -5.54
CA GLU A 199 11.35 25.87 -5.49
C GLU A 199 10.65 24.73 -6.26
N LYS A 200 10.21 25.07 -7.47
CA LYS A 200 10.34 24.15 -8.59
C LYS A 200 11.56 24.61 -9.37
N PRO A 201 12.47 23.73 -9.81
CA PRO A 201 13.66 24.14 -10.52
C PRO A 201 13.23 24.72 -11.87
N LYS A 202 13.13 26.05 -11.92
CA LYS A 202 13.13 26.79 -13.17
C LYS A 202 14.56 26.65 -13.68
N ILE A 203 14.74 25.75 -14.65
CA ILE A 203 15.94 25.67 -15.46
C ILE A 203 16.05 27.03 -16.17
N VAL A 204 16.78 27.96 -15.55
CA VAL A 204 17.26 29.16 -16.22
C VAL A 204 18.45 28.69 -17.05
N VAL A 205 18.19 28.41 -18.32
CA VAL A 205 19.26 28.36 -19.32
C VAL A 205 19.72 29.81 -19.51
N SER A 206 20.81 30.18 -18.82
CA SER A 206 21.63 31.31 -19.22
C SER A 206 22.85 30.74 -19.93
N ALA A 207 23.10 31.25 -21.12
CA ALA A 207 24.15 30.82 -22.03
C ALA A 207 25.54 31.22 -21.50
N ASP A 208 26.37 30.25 -21.13
CA ASP A 208 27.77 30.10 -21.60
C ASP A 208 28.41 28.82 -21.04
N PRO A 209 29.39 28.21 -21.75
CA PRO A 209 29.81 26.83 -21.56
C PRO A 209 31.01 26.74 -20.62
N GLU A 210 30.86 26.07 -19.48
CA GLU A 210 31.83 25.11 -18.93
C GLU A 210 31.46 24.73 -17.49
N LYS A 211 31.58 23.44 -17.20
CA LYS A 211 31.43 22.76 -15.88
C LYS A 211 30.00 22.41 -15.44
N LYS A 212 29.74 21.10 -15.53
CA LYS A 212 28.57 20.37 -15.01
C LYS A 212 28.72 20.09 -13.51
N SER A 213 27.73 20.51 -12.71
CA SER A 213 27.27 19.76 -11.53
C SER A 213 25.90 20.30 -11.08
N VAL A 214 24.90 19.42 -11.03
CA VAL A 214 23.55 19.71 -10.52
C VAL A 214 23.44 19.01 -9.17
N SER A 215 23.43 19.77 -8.07
CA SER A 215 23.15 19.28 -6.72
C SER A 215 21.71 19.61 -6.34
N VAL A 216 20.93 18.59 -5.94
CA VAL A 216 19.60 18.74 -5.35
C VAL A 216 19.79 18.71 -3.84
N ALA A 217 19.49 19.82 -3.18
CA ALA A 217 19.60 19.95 -1.73
C ALA A 217 18.48 19.16 -1.04
N LEU A 218 18.80 17.94 -0.59
CA LEU A 218 18.05 17.24 0.46
C LEU A 218 18.84 17.41 1.75
N SER A 219 18.33 18.21 2.68
CA SER A 219 18.96 18.45 3.97
C SER A 219 18.85 17.21 4.88
N GLU A 220 19.89 16.37 4.89
CA GLU A 220 20.26 15.49 6.00
C GLU A 220 21.79 15.19 5.92
N PRO A 221 22.64 15.73 6.82
CA PRO A 221 24.08 15.82 6.57
C PRO A 221 24.82 14.57 7.07
N GLU A 222 24.71 13.44 6.35
CA GLU A 222 25.76 12.38 6.34
C GLU A 222 25.45 11.23 5.37
N LYS A 223 24.17 10.97 5.07
CA LYS A 223 23.75 9.79 4.27
C LYS A 223 23.63 10.05 2.76
N LEU A 224 23.69 11.30 2.33
CA LEU A 224 23.57 11.71 0.93
C LEU A 224 24.61 11.09 -0.02
N PRO A 225 25.93 11.03 0.30
CA PRO A 225 26.90 10.47 -0.64
C PRO A 225 26.72 8.96 -0.84
N LEU A 226 26.21 8.24 0.18
CA LEU A 226 25.94 6.81 0.05
C LEU A 226 24.70 6.55 -0.81
N ILE A 227 23.62 7.31 -0.61
CA ILE A 227 22.39 7.17 -1.39
C ILE A 227 22.65 7.50 -2.87
N GLU A 228 23.42 8.55 -3.16
CA GLU A 228 23.80 8.90 -4.52
C GLU A 228 24.70 7.84 -5.16
N ARG A 229 25.69 7.31 -4.43
CA ARG A 229 26.54 6.21 -4.90
C ARG A 229 25.72 4.94 -5.17
N ILE A 230 24.80 4.58 -4.29
CA ILE A 230 23.91 3.42 -4.46
C ILE A 230 23.00 3.63 -5.67
N LYS A 231 22.38 4.81 -5.82
CA LYS A 231 21.52 5.13 -6.96
C LYS A 231 22.28 5.05 -8.29
N ALA A 232 23.49 5.59 -8.35
CA ALA A 232 24.34 5.53 -9.53
C ALA A 232 24.75 4.08 -9.84
N HIS A 233 25.07 3.29 -8.81
CA HIS A 233 25.39 1.88 -8.97
C HIS A 233 24.18 1.09 -9.51
N ILE A 234 23.01 1.24 -8.90
CA ILE A 234 21.76 0.61 -9.34
C ILE A 234 21.45 0.97 -10.79
N SER A 235 21.57 2.25 -11.16
CA SER A 235 21.36 2.73 -12.52
C SER A 235 22.27 2.01 -13.54
N ASN A 236 23.53 1.78 -13.20
CA ASN A 236 24.48 1.13 -14.11
C ASN A 236 24.18 -0.36 -14.30
N PHE A 237 23.73 -1.06 -13.25
CA PHE A 237 23.38 -2.48 -13.33
C PHE A 237 21.97 -2.75 -13.88
N TRP A 238 21.09 -1.75 -13.86
CA TRP A 238 19.68 -1.91 -14.23
C TRP A 238 19.49 -2.49 -15.63
N ILE A 239 20.28 -2.03 -16.61
CA ILE A 239 20.18 -2.51 -18.00
C ILE A 239 20.60 -3.98 -18.14
N PHE A 240 21.60 -4.43 -17.36
CA PHE A 240 22.05 -5.83 -17.36
C PHE A 240 21.01 -6.74 -16.69
N LEU A 241 20.42 -6.28 -15.57
CA LEU A 241 19.34 -7.01 -14.90
C LEU A 241 18.15 -7.21 -15.84
N LEU A 242 17.77 -6.16 -16.58
CA LEU A 242 16.68 -6.25 -17.56
C LEU A 242 17.02 -7.19 -18.73
N LEU A 243 18.28 -7.20 -19.18
CA LEU A 243 18.73 -8.11 -20.24
C LEU A 243 18.66 -9.58 -19.80
N ILE A 244 19.13 -9.86 -18.58
CA ILE A 244 19.05 -11.20 -17.98
C ILE A 244 17.58 -11.62 -17.77
N LEU A 245 16.74 -10.71 -17.29
CA LEU A 245 15.31 -10.96 -17.11
C LEU A 245 14.63 -11.30 -18.43
N LEU A 246 14.88 -10.51 -19.48
CA LEU A 246 14.31 -10.73 -20.81
C LEU A 246 14.76 -12.09 -21.38
N LEU A 247 16.05 -12.42 -21.24
CA LEU A 247 16.60 -13.71 -21.65
C LEU A 247 15.96 -14.88 -20.87
N SER A 248 15.81 -14.74 -19.56
CA SER A 248 15.25 -15.77 -18.68
C SER A 248 13.79 -16.08 -19.01
N ILE A 249 12.95 -15.04 -19.18
CA ILE A 249 11.55 -15.20 -19.59
C ILE A 249 11.44 -15.91 -20.94
N SER A 250 12.40 -15.64 -21.82
CA SER A 250 12.39 -16.15 -23.18
C SER A 250 12.83 -17.61 -23.28
N LEU A 251 13.83 -18.02 -22.49
CA LEU A 251 14.35 -19.39 -22.46
C LEU A 251 13.53 -20.35 -21.60
N TYR A 252 12.58 -19.85 -20.81
CA TYR A 252 11.72 -20.70 -20.01
C TYR A 252 10.93 -21.66 -20.94
N ASN A 253 10.86 -22.94 -20.61
CA ASN A 253 10.10 -23.96 -21.37
C ASN A 253 8.67 -24.11 -20.81
N PRO A 254 7.66 -24.54 -21.60
CA PRO A 254 7.69 -24.86 -23.05
C PRO A 254 7.67 -23.61 -23.96
N VAL A 255 7.94 -23.80 -25.26
CA VAL A 255 7.93 -22.72 -26.27
C VAL A 255 6.49 -22.34 -26.60
N VAL A 256 6.06 -21.17 -26.13
CA VAL A 256 4.72 -20.60 -26.35
C VAL A 256 4.83 -19.34 -27.21
N PHE A 257 3.78 -19.03 -27.98
CA PHE A 257 3.79 -17.91 -28.95
C PHE A 257 4.23 -16.58 -28.35
N TYR A 258 3.75 -16.22 -27.15
CA TYR A 258 4.14 -14.97 -26.51
C TYR A 258 5.62 -14.95 -26.05
N ARG A 259 6.25 -16.11 -25.85
CA ARG A 259 7.71 -16.19 -25.56
C ARG A 259 8.55 -15.94 -26.81
N VAL A 260 8.06 -16.31 -27.99
CA VAL A 260 8.70 -15.98 -29.27
C VAL A 260 8.81 -14.46 -29.44
N GLY A 261 7.76 -13.70 -29.07
CA GLY A 261 7.84 -12.23 -29.09
C GLY A 261 8.91 -11.68 -28.15
N TYR A 262 9.04 -12.22 -26.93
CA TYR A 262 10.13 -11.85 -26.02
C TYR A 262 11.52 -12.19 -26.58
N MET A 263 11.68 -13.30 -27.31
CA MET A 263 12.92 -13.61 -28.04
C MET A 263 13.21 -12.53 -29.07
N THR A 264 12.21 -12.15 -29.88
CA THR A 264 12.37 -11.09 -30.88
C THR A 264 12.83 -9.78 -30.24
N PHE A 265 12.23 -9.37 -29.12
CA PHE A 265 12.67 -8.17 -28.39
C PHE A 265 14.13 -8.27 -27.91
N PHE A 266 14.53 -9.43 -27.39
CA PHE A 266 15.92 -9.67 -26.97
C PHE A 266 16.89 -9.56 -28.15
N LEU A 267 16.59 -10.21 -29.27
CA LEU A 267 17.43 -10.17 -30.47
C LEU A 267 17.53 -8.75 -31.02
N VAL A 268 16.40 -8.04 -31.16
CA VAL A 268 16.38 -6.66 -31.65
C VAL A 268 17.19 -5.73 -30.75
N PHE A 269 17.08 -5.90 -29.43
CA PHE A 269 17.87 -5.15 -28.47
C PHE A 269 19.39 -5.37 -28.66
N LEU A 270 19.82 -6.62 -28.82
CA LEU A 270 21.21 -6.96 -29.09
C LEU A 270 21.68 -6.47 -30.46
N SER A 271 20.84 -6.58 -31.49
CA SER A 271 21.16 -6.08 -32.83
C SER A 271 21.46 -4.58 -32.81
N PHE A 272 20.62 -3.77 -32.16
CA PHE A 272 20.88 -2.33 -32.05
C PHE A 272 22.14 -2.02 -31.21
N PHE A 273 22.40 -2.83 -30.18
CA PHE A 273 23.62 -2.69 -29.38
C PHE A 273 24.88 -2.94 -30.21
N VAL A 274 24.88 -3.96 -31.07
CA VAL A 274 26.01 -4.30 -31.95
C VAL A 274 26.19 -3.30 -33.09
N ILE A 275 25.09 -2.81 -33.68
CA ILE A 275 25.14 -1.90 -34.84
C ILE A 275 25.79 -0.56 -34.49
N SER A 276 25.31 0.10 -33.42
CA SER A 276 25.82 1.41 -33.05
C SER A 276 25.33 1.83 -31.65
N PHE A 277 26.27 2.02 -30.73
CA PHE A 277 25.97 2.51 -29.38
C PHE A 277 25.21 3.85 -29.31
N PRO A 278 25.52 4.89 -30.11
CA PRO A 278 24.75 6.13 -30.08
C PRO A 278 23.32 5.98 -30.61
N LEU A 279 23.08 5.09 -31.58
CA LEU A 279 21.72 4.78 -32.04
C LEU A 279 20.96 3.98 -31.00
N TRP A 280 21.60 2.97 -30.39
CA TRP A 280 21.02 2.16 -29.32
C TRP A 280 20.48 3.04 -28.19
N ARG A 281 21.25 4.03 -27.72
CA ARG A 281 20.80 4.94 -26.65
C ARG A 281 19.55 5.75 -27.02
N LYS A 282 19.42 6.19 -28.28
CA LYS A 282 18.23 6.91 -28.76
C LYS A 282 17.04 5.99 -28.98
N MET A 283 17.28 4.77 -29.44
CA MET A 283 16.25 3.75 -29.66
C MET A 283 15.71 3.19 -28.35
N LEU A 284 16.51 3.23 -27.27
CA LEU A 284 16.20 2.62 -25.98
C LEU A 284 14.86 3.10 -25.41
N GLU A 285 14.57 4.41 -25.47
CA GLU A 285 13.30 4.97 -25.00
C GLU A 285 12.09 4.38 -25.75
N ARG A 286 12.17 4.33 -27.09
CA ARG A 286 11.10 3.75 -27.93
C ARG A 286 10.95 2.25 -27.68
N PHE A 287 12.07 1.55 -27.55
CA PHE A 287 12.10 0.13 -27.27
C PHE A 287 11.37 -0.21 -25.96
N TRP A 288 11.62 0.55 -24.88
CA TRP A 288 10.93 0.34 -23.60
C TRP A 288 9.43 0.55 -23.70
N MET A 289 8.98 1.61 -24.38
CA MET A 289 7.55 1.85 -24.57
C MET A 289 6.86 0.71 -25.32
N ILE A 290 7.48 0.20 -26.40
CA ILE A 290 6.95 -0.94 -27.16
C ILE A 290 6.93 -2.20 -26.30
N MET A 291 8.00 -2.46 -25.53
CA MET A 291 8.07 -3.66 -24.68
C MET A 291 7.03 -3.63 -23.56
N ILE A 292 6.78 -2.48 -22.92
CA ILE A 292 5.73 -2.34 -21.91
C ILE A 292 4.36 -2.58 -22.55
N GLY A 293 4.10 -2.01 -23.73
CA GLY A 293 2.86 -2.25 -24.47
C GLY A 293 2.66 -3.74 -24.81
N TYR A 294 3.73 -4.42 -25.23
CA TYR A 294 3.72 -5.85 -25.47
C TYR A 294 3.40 -6.66 -24.20
N CYS A 295 3.99 -6.32 -23.06
CA CYS A 295 3.67 -6.98 -21.79
C CYS A 295 2.18 -6.85 -21.42
N ILE A 296 1.58 -5.66 -21.61
CA ILE A 296 0.15 -5.45 -21.35
C ILE A 296 -0.71 -6.27 -22.31
N LEU A 297 -0.32 -6.34 -23.58
CA LEU A 297 -0.99 -7.18 -24.58
C LEU A 297 -0.92 -8.66 -24.20
N VAL A 298 0.25 -9.16 -23.81
CA VAL A 298 0.41 -10.55 -23.38
C VAL A 298 -0.42 -10.85 -22.14
N ILE A 299 -0.40 -9.97 -21.13
CA ILE A 299 -1.22 -10.12 -19.93
C ILE A 299 -2.71 -10.12 -20.30
N THR A 300 -3.11 -9.24 -21.21
CA THR A 300 -4.48 -9.18 -21.74
C THR A 300 -4.87 -10.49 -22.42
N LEU A 301 -4.03 -11.02 -23.31
CA LEU A 301 -4.29 -12.29 -24.00
C LEU A 301 -4.41 -13.45 -23.00
N ILE A 302 -3.48 -13.58 -22.07
CA ILE A 302 -3.50 -14.63 -21.04
C ILE A 302 -4.76 -14.50 -20.18
N TYR A 303 -5.14 -13.28 -19.81
CA TYR A 303 -6.36 -13.03 -19.05
C TYR A 303 -7.59 -13.43 -19.87
N THR A 304 -7.71 -12.99 -21.13
CA THR A 304 -8.88 -13.32 -21.97
C THR A 304 -8.99 -14.81 -22.28
N TYR A 305 -7.87 -15.52 -22.32
CA TYR A 305 -7.85 -16.96 -22.56
C TYR A 305 -8.48 -17.77 -21.41
N GLN A 306 -8.53 -17.21 -20.20
CA GLN A 306 -9.15 -17.87 -19.04
C GLN A 306 -10.70 -17.87 -19.09
N PHE A 307 -11.32 -17.10 -20.00
CA PHE A 307 -12.77 -17.12 -20.18
C PHE A 307 -13.25 -18.37 -20.93
N HIS A 308 -14.41 -18.88 -20.52
CA HIS A 308 -15.05 -20.02 -21.18
C HIS A 308 -15.48 -19.67 -22.61
N GLY A 309 -15.21 -20.58 -23.57
CA GLY A 309 -15.58 -20.44 -24.99
C GLY A 309 -14.59 -19.66 -25.85
N ILE A 310 -13.66 -18.92 -25.24
CA ILE A 310 -12.59 -18.24 -25.97
C ILE A 310 -11.57 -19.22 -26.57
N PRO A 311 -11.15 -20.31 -25.89
CA PRO A 311 -10.29 -21.33 -26.49
C PRO A 311 -10.91 -22.00 -27.73
N GLU A 312 -12.22 -22.27 -27.70
CA GLU A 312 -12.97 -22.83 -28.84
C GLU A 312 -13.00 -21.84 -30.00
N LEU A 313 -13.25 -20.56 -29.73
CA LEU A 313 -13.20 -19.50 -30.73
C LEU A 313 -11.80 -19.36 -31.35
N TYR A 314 -10.73 -19.42 -30.54
CA TYR A 314 -9.37 -19.42 -31.07
C TYR A 314 -9.08 -20.68 -31.90
N SER A 315 -9.60 -21.85 -31.52
CA SER A 315 -9.49 -23.08 -32.32
C SER A 315 -10.19 -22.94 -33.67
N ASP A 316 -11.39 -22.37 -33.70
CA ASP A 316 -12.19 -22.22 -34.93
C ASP A 316 -11.60 -21.16 -35.89
N TYR A 317 -11.08 -20.05 -35.36
CA TYR A 317 -10.50 -18.98 -36.18
C TYR A 317 -9.03 -19.21 -36.56
N LEU A 318 -8.22 -19.82 -35.68
CA LEU A 318 -6.80 -20.08 -35.95
C LEU A 318 -6.54 -21.49 -36.48
N GLY A 319 -7.55 -22.38 -36.48
CA GLY A 319 -7.42 -23.76 -36.95
C GLY A 319 -6.45 -24.61 -36.15
N MET A 320 -6.07 -24.18 -34.93
CA MET A 320 -5.10 -24.88 -34.10
C MET A 320 -5.82 -25.88 -33.20
N SER A 321 -5.62 -27.18 -33.45
CA SER A 321 -6.12 -28.22 -32.55
C SER A 321 -5.41 -28.15 -31.20
N TYR A 322 -6.13 -28.40 -30.11
CA TYR A 322 -5.56 -28.53 -28.77
C TYR A 322 -4.42 -29.56 -28.77
N PRO A 323 -3.27 -29.27 -28.16
CA PRO A 323 -2.33 -30.33 -27.82
C PRO A 323 -3.01 -31.23 -26.78
N VAL A 324 -3.17 -32.50 -27.14
CA VAL A 324 -3.67 -33.59 -26.26
C VAL A 324 -2.70 -33.80 -25.11
#